data_AF-A0A9D7KAH0-F1
#
_entry.id   AF-A0A9D7KAH0-F1
#
_cell.length_a   1.000
_cell.length_b   1.000
_cell.length_c   1.000
_cell.angle_alpha   90.00
_cell.angle_beta   90.00
_cell.angle_gamma   90.00
#
_symmetry.space_group_name_H-M   'P 1'
#
loop_
_entity.id
_entity.type
_entity.pdbx_description
1 polymer ?
#
loop_
_entity_poly.entity_id
_entity_poly.type
_entity_poly.pdbx_seq_one_letter_code
_entity_poly.pdbx_strand_id
1 'polypeptide(L)'
;MLYEFGMKNFFCFKEGVTISFKLDKNCPVTISKGNNYIHTLCIKGTNASGKTHILKGLAFLGWFCTSSFSQKPDDKIGVLPFFSSKKPIELFACFSVGAVTYTYELSVSKDEIRKETLYRTTDRRRKILDRKGNELLVLSSDLERLRSMNLRKNASIISMAHQYEFNELEEIYQFFNRIISNVGYGGLSEKVSDLSKVSKLIATDTDLKEFVNIFIANCDTGVSEVEIRKRISEDGNEEFYPVFIHESDGKKHAVTRVTESSGTKTLFRELPRYKFILNTGGILVLDEFDRHLHPHILPFLLELFENPEFNIHNAQFIFLLMMQKF
;
A
#
# COMPACT_ATOMS: atom_id res chain seq x y z
N MET A 1 12.03 0.67 -1.25
CA MET A 1 11.48 0.15 -2.52
C MET A 1 11.33 -1.36 -2.44
N LEU A 2 10.19 -1.91 -2.84
CA LEU A 2 9.95 -3.35 -2.92
C LEU A 2 10.58 -3.93 -4.17
N TYR A 3 11.30 -5.03 -4.02
CA TYR A 3 11.86 -5.78 -5.14
C TYR A 3 11.02 -6.99 -5.47
N GLU A 4 10.73 -7.81 -4.47
CA GLU A 4 10.03 -9.08 -4.64
C GLU A 4 9.18 -9.36 -3.42
N PHE A 5 8.04 -9.99 -3.61
CA PHE A 5 7.27 -10.60 -2.53
C PHE A 5 6.65 -11.90 -3.01
N GLY A 6 6.34 -12.78 -2.06
CA GLY A 6 5.76 -14.05 -2.41
C GLY A 6 5.07 -14.71 -1.24
N MET A 7 4.31 -15.73 -1.58
CA MET A 7 3.52 -16.50 -0.63
C MET A 7 3.40 -17.95 -1.08
N LYS A 8 3.30 -18.87 -0.14
CA LYS A 8 3.10 -20.30 -0.38
C LYS A 8 2.12 -20.86 0.64
N ASN A 9 1.34 -21.85 0.21
CA ASN A 9 0.25 -22.42 0.98
C ASN A 9 -0.70 -21.31 1.49
N PHE A 10 -1.04 -20.33 0.65
CA PHE A 10 -1.79 -19.12 1.01
C PHE A 10 -3.01 -18.95 0.11
N PHE A 11 -4.22 -18.92 0.69
CA PHE A 11 -5.50 -18.89 -0.06
C PHE A 11 -5.54 -19.88 -1.24
N CYS A 12 -5.45 -19.42 -2.48
CA CYS A 12 -5.50 -20.29 -3.68
C CYS A 12 -4.12 -20.82 -4.10
N PHE A 13 -3.02 -20.37 -3.49
CA PHE A 13 -1.66 -20.74 -3.87
C PHE A 13 -1.14 -21.88 -3.02
N LYS A 14 -1.22 -23.12 -3.53
CA LYS A 14 -0.63 -24.30 -2.87
C LYS A 14 0.90 -24.29 -2.95
N GLU A 15 1.44 -24.32 -4.17
CA GLU A 15 2.89 -24.39 -4.44
C GLU A 15 3.60 -23.04 -4.26
N GLY A 16 2.82 -21.96 -4.30
CA GLY A 16 3.25 -20.59 -4.07
C GLY A 16 3.32 -19.74 -5.34
N VAL A 17 3.53 -18.45 -5.14
CA VAL A 17 3.70 -17.45 -6.20
C VAL A 17 4.70 -16.40 -5.73
N THR A 18 5.52 -15.92 -6.67
CA THR A 18 6.46 -14.81 -6.46
C THR A 18 6.15 -13.73 -7.47
N ILE A 19 6.09 -12.49 -7.00
CA ILE A 19 5.92 -11.29 -7.80
C ILE A 19 7.22 -10.49 -7.69
N SER A 20 7.78 -10.12 -8.83
CA SER A 20 9.03 -9.35 -8.92
C SER A 20 8.79 -8.04 -9.65
N PHE A 21 9.34 -6.97 -9.09
CA PHE A 21 9.44 -5.66 -9.72
C PHE A 21 10.77 -5.47 -10.45
N LYS A 22 11.71 -6.41 -10.34
CA LYS A 22 12.99 -6.30 -11.02
C LYS A 22 12.79 -6.49 -12.51
N LEU A 23 13.43 -5.61 -13.28
CA LEU A 23 13.54 -5.80 -14.71
C LEU A 23 14.63 -6.83 -15.02
N ASP A 24 14.39 -7.63 -16.05
CA ASP A 24 15.42 -8.53 -16.59
C ASP A 24 16.61 -7.70 -17.08
N LYS A 25 17.83 -8.24 -16.96
CA LYS A 25 19.04 -7.56 -17.43
C LYS A 25 19.01 -7.27 -18.93
N ASN A 26 18.24 -8.04 -19.69
CA ASN A 26 18.06 -7.88 -21.13
C ASN A 26 16.85 -7.00 -21.47
N CYS A 27 16.21 -6.36 -20.48
CA CYS A 27 15.13 -5.42 -20.74
C CYS A 27 15.65 -4.25 -21.59
N PRO A 28 15.06 -3.99 -22.77
CA PRO A 28 15.48 -2.88 -23.63
C PRO A 28 15.47 -1.55 -22.89
N VAL A 29 16.47 -0.69 -23.14
CA VAL A 29 16.58 0.64 -22.50
C VAL A 29 15.36 1.52 -22.78
N THR A 30 14.73 1.34 -23.94
CA THR A 30 13.48 2.03 -24.30
C THR A 30 12.31 1.66 -23.39
N ILE A 31 12.34 0.48 -22.76
CA ILE A 31 11.34 0.01 -21.80
C ILE A 31 11.80 0.32 -20.37
N SER A 32 13.06 0.03 -20.05
CA SER A 32 13.58 0.20 -18.68
C SER A 32 13.75 1.67 -18.28
N LYS A 33 13.90 2.57 -19.27
CA LYS A 33 14.22 4.00 -19.06
C LYS A 33 15.44 4.19 -18.15
N GLY A 34 16.37 3.24 -18.16
CA GLY A 34 17.56 3.24 -17.30
C GLY A 34 17.35 2.69 -15.88
N ASN A 35 16.13 2.27 -15.53
CA ASN A 35 15.82 1.64 -14.25
C ASN A 35 16.09 0.13 -14.29
N ASN A 36 16.38 -0.46 -13.13
CA ASN A 36 16.49 -1.93 -12.98
C ASN A 36 15.21 -2.54 -12.36
N TYR A 37 14.16 -1.74 -12.25
CA TYR A 37 12.92 -2.06 -11.58
C TYR A 37 11.78 -1.24 -12.18
N ILE A 38 10.57 -1.79 -12.11
CA ILE A 38 9.34 -1.10 -12.49
C ILE A 38 8.74 -0.37 -11.28
N HIS A 39 8.08 0.75 -11.52
CA HIS A 39 7.27 1.44 -10.51
C HIS A 39 5.83 0.93 -10.52
N THR A 40 5.32 0.58 -11.70
CA THR A 40 3.92 0.18 -11.87
C THR A 40 3.81 -1.29 -12.30
N LEU A 41 2.94 -2.05 -11.62
CA LEU A 41 2.63 -3.44 -11.94
C LEU A 41 1.11 -3.66 -12.07
N CYS A 42 0.68 -4.02 -13.28
CA CYS A 42 -0.69 -4.45 -13.56
C CYS A 42 -0.78 -5.97 -13.56
N ILE A 43 -1.68 -6.54 -12.75
CA ILE A 43 -2.02 -7.97 -12.79
C ILE A 43 -3.40 -8.13 -13.43
N LYS A 44 -3.43 -8.71 -14.63
CA LYS A 44 -4.65 -8.94 -15.43
C LYS A 44 -5.01 -10.42 -15.46
N GLY A 45 -6.30 -10.72 -15.42
CA GLY A 45 -6.80 -12.11 -15.50
C GLY A 45 -8.31 -12.23 -15.34
N THR A 46 -8.86 -13.42 -15.53
CA THR A 46 -10.31 -13.68 -15.42
C THR A 46 -10.82 -13.58 -13.99
N ASN A 47 -12.14 -13.49 -13.81
CA ASN A 47 -12.75 -13.54 -12.49
C ASN A 47 -12.35 -14.84 -11.76
N ALA A 48 -12.22 -14.76 -10.44
CA ALA A 48 -11.82 -15.88 -9.57
C ALA A 48 -10.43 -16.51 -9.87
N SER A 49 -9.56 -15.87 -10.66
CA SER A 49 -8.22 -16.39 -10.95
C SER A 49 -7.19 -16.20 -9.82
N GLY A 50 -7.62 -15.73 -8.64
CA GLY A 50 -6.75 -15.56 -7.47
C GLY A 50 -6.00 -14.22 -7.39
N LYS A 51 -6.27 -13.25 -8.27
CA LYS A 51 -5.57 -11.94 -8.28
C LYS A 51 -5.65 -11.20 -6.96
N THR A 52 -6.85 -11.09 -6.38
CA THR A 52 -7.05 -10.44 -5.07
C THR A 52 -6.23 -11.14 -3.98
N HIS A 53 -6.01 -12.46 -4.08
CA HIS A 53 -5.15 -13.18 -3.12
C HIS A 53 -3.68 -12.76 -3.22
N ILE A 54 -3.18 -12.34 -4.39
CA ILE A 54 -1.83 -11.77 -4.51
C ILE A 54 -1.75 -10.47 -3.69
N LEU A 55 -2.73 -9.58 -3.87
CA LEU A 55 -2.77 -8.30 -3.13
C LEU A 55 -2.95 -8.53 -1.62
N LYS A 56 -3.77 -9.52 -1.22
CA LYS A 56 -3.90 -9.92 0.19
C LYS A 56 -2.58 -10.32 0.82
N GLY A 57 -1.67 -10.96 0.08
CA GLY A 57 -0.36 -11.36 0.61
C GLY A 57 0.48 -10.15 1.03
N LEU A 58 0.58 -9.15 0.15
CA LEU A 58 1.33 -7.93 0.44
C LEU A 58 0.64 -7.06 1.50
N ALA A 59 -0.68 -6.91 1.41
CA ALA A 59 -1.47 -6.20 2.42
C ALA A 59 -1.35 -6.85 3.81
N PHE A 60 -1.33 -8.18 3.86
CA PHE A 60 -1.09 -8.91 5.11
C PHE A 60 0.30 -8.62 5.66
N LEU A 61 1.36 -8.65 4.84
CA LEU A 61 2.71 -8.31 5.30
C LEU A 61 2.80 -6.88 5.86
N GLY A 62 2.21 -5.90 5.15
CA GLY A 62 2.14 -4.51 5.60
C GLY A 62 1.45 -4.38 6.96
N TRP A 63 0.26 -4.97 7.10
CA TRP A 63 -0.48 -4.97 8.37
C TRP A 63 0.24 -5.76 9.47
N PHE A 64 0.77 -6.94 9.17
CA PHE A 64 1.36 -7.83 10.17
C PHE A 64 2.63 -7.23 10.77
N CYS A 65 3.47 -6.61 9.95
CA CYS A 65 4.72 -6.00 10.42
C CYS A 65 4.49 -4.68 11.17
N THR A 66 3.31 -4.06 11.09
CA THR A 66 3.06 -2.73 11.67
C THR A 66 1.99 -2.69 12.75
N SER A 67 0.99 -3.56 12.66
CA SER A 67 -0.25 -3.48 13.42
C SER A 67 -0.65 -4.79 14.13
N SER A 68 0.14 -5.87 13.99
CA SER A 68 -0.20 -7.15 14.63
C SER A 68 -0.15 -7.08 16.17
N PHE A 69 0.67 -6.19 16.75
CA PHE A 69 0.69 -6.01 18.20
C PHE A 69 -0.61 -5.44 18.78
N SER A 70 -1.38 -4.69 17.98
CA SER A 70 -2.65 -4.10 18.41
C SER A 70 -3.73 -5.15 18.73
N GLN A 71 -3.58 -6.38 18.24
CA GLN A 71 -4.46 -7.49 18.58
C GLN A 71 -4.28 -7.91 20.04
N LYS A 72 -5.25 -8.62 20.63
CA LYS A 72 -5.05 -9.25 21.95
C LYS A 72 -4.07 -10.44 21.84
N PRO A 73 -3.30 -10.78 22.89
CA PRO A 73 -2.30 -11.85 22.81
C PRO A 73 -2.81 -13.24 22.35
N ASP A 74 -4.08 -13.54 22.58
CA ASP A 74 -4.71 -14.82 22.22
C ASP A 74 -5.58 -14.76 20.96
N ASP A 75 -5.68 -13.59 20.32
CA ASP A 75 -6.40 -13.45 19.06
C ASP A 75 -5.72 -14.29 17.97
N LYS A 76 -6.55 -14.87 17.10
CA LYS A 76 -6.09 -15.57 15.90
C LYS A 76 -5.46 -14.58 14.91
N ILE A 77 -4.48 -15.06 14.17
CA ILE A 77 -3.86 -14.33 13.08
C ILE A 77 -4.78 -14.45 11.85
N GLY A 78 -5.14 -13.31 11.25
CA GLY A 78 -6.01 -13.24 10.06
C GLY A 78 -5.33 -13.73 8.79
N VAL A 79 -5.09 -15.04 8.69
CA VAL A 79 -4.49 -15.71 7.53
C VAL A 79 -5.19 -17.02 7.20
N LEU A 80 -5.22 -17.39 5.93
CA LEU A 80 -5.82 -18.65 5.47
C LEU A 80 -4.84 -19.46 4.61
N PRO A 81 -4.66 -20.76 4.92
CA PRO A 81 -3.82 -21.62 4.11
C PRO A 81 -4.55 -22.07 2.84
N PHE A 82 -3.88 -22.88 2.01
CA PHE A 82 -4.54 -23.54 0.88
C PHE A 82 -5.55 -24.58 1.38
N PHE A 83 -6.84 -24.32 1.17
CA PHE A 83 -7.96 -25.12 1.68
C PHE A 83 -7.77 -25.49 3.17
N SER A 84 -7.77 -26.80 3.48
CA SER A 84 -7.64 -27.37 4.82
C SER A 84 -6.20 -27.78 5.17
N SER A 85 -5.21 -27.28 4.42
CA SER A 85 -3.80 -27.56 4.66
C SER A 85 -3.41 -27.23 6.11
N LYS A 86 -2.78 -28.19 6.77
CA LYS A 86 -2.22 -28.04 8.13
C LYS A 86 -0.78 -27.52 8.14
N LYS A 87 -0.15 -27.42 6.95
CA LYS A 87 1.18 -26.84 6.83
C LYS A 87 1.12 -25.34 7.14
N PRO A 88 2.21 -24.73 7.66
CA PRO A 88 2.25 -23.30 7.83
C PRO A 88 2.18 -22.58 6.48
N ILE A 89 1.75 -21.34 6.52
CA ILE A 89 1.79 -20.39 5.42
C ILE A 89 3.18 -19.78 5.42
N GLU A 90 3.79 -19.64 4.25
CA GLU A 90 5.08 -18.97 4.11
C GLU A 90 4.88 -17.70 3.29
N LEU A 91 5.39 -16.57 3.79
CA LEU A 91 5.40 -15.29 3.08
C LEU A 91 6.79 -14.67 3.14
N PHE A 92 7.15 -13.88 2.13
CA PHE A 92 8.38 -13.11 2.16
C PHE A 92 8.23 -11.77 1.43
N ALA A 93 9.10 -10.83 1.81
CA ALA A 93 9.31 -9.57 1.11
C ALA A 93 10.81 -9.26 1.03
N CYS A 94 11.29 -8.91 -0.15
CA CYS A 94 12.63 -8.42 -0.43
C CYS A 94 12.53 -6.97 -0.87
N PHE A 95 13.20 -6.07 -0.16
CA PHE A 95 13.05 -4.63 -0.34
C PHE A 95 14.31 -3.88 0.07
N SER A 96 14.43 -2.62 -0.34
CA SER A 96 15.52 -1.74 0.05
C SER A 96 15.05 -0.55 0.86
N VAL A 97 15.90 -0.13 1.79
CA VAL A 97 15.85 1.16 2.47
C VAL A 97 17.22 1.81 2.30
N GLY A 98 17.26 2.95 1.60
CA GLY A 98 18.53 3.55 1.18
C GLY A 98 19.38 2.56 0.37
N ALA A 99 20.64 2.37 0.79
CA ALA A 99 21.57 1.44 0.17
C ALA A 99 21.47 0.00 0.70
N VAL A 100 20.61 -0.26 1.69
CA VAL A 100 20.53 -1.56 2.38
C VAL A 100 19.36 -2.37 1.82
N THR A 101 19.61 -3.64 1.48
CA THR A 101 18.56 -4.57 1.06
C THR A 101 18.20 -5.52 2.19
N TYR A 102 16.91 -5.64 2.48
CA TYR A 102 16.33 -6.53 3.47
C TYR A 102 15.57 -7.68 2.82
N THR A 103 15.61 -8.85 3.45
CA THR A 103 14.69 -9.95 3.14
C THR A 103 13.99 -10.36 4.43
N TYR A 104 12.68 -10.12 4.50
CA TYR A 104 11.81 -10.58 5.57
C TYR A 104 11.15 -11.90 5.15
N GLU A 105 11.22 -12.92 6.00
CA GLU A 105 10.61 -14.24 5.80
C GLU A 105 9.74 -14.58 7.02
N LEU A 106 8.50 -15.00 6.76
CA LEU A 106 7.51 -15.36 7.78
C LEU A 106 6.92 -16.73 7.49
N SER A 107 6.90 -17.59 8.50
CA SER A 107 6.15 -18.84 8.52
C SER A 107 5.13 -18.79 9.64
N VAL A 108 3.84 -18.91 9.33
CA VAL A 108 2.75 -18.59 10.27
C VAL A 108 1.56 -19.54 10.10
N SER A 109 0.81 -19.76 11.17
CA SER A 109 -0.54 -20.37 11.12
C SER A 109 -1.58 -19.38 11.65
N LYS A 110 -2.87 -19.76 11.61
CA LYS A 110 -3.93 -18.97 12.25
C LYS A 110 -3.74 -18.76 13.76
N ASP A 111 -2.89 -19.57 14.39
CA ASP A 111 -2.74 -19.63 15.85
C ASP A 111 -1.46 -18.95 16.33
N GLU A 112 -0.37 -19.05 15.56
CA GLU A 112 0.94 -18.58 15.98
C GLU A 112 1.95 -18.45 14.83
N ILE A 113 2.96 -17.64 15.06
CA ILE A 113 4.19 -17.55 14.28
C ILE A 113 5.00 -18.83 14.50
N ARG A 114 5.37 -19.51 13.41
CA ARG A 114 6.29 -20.64 13.44
C ARG A 114 7.74 -20.19 13.32
N LYS A 115 8.00 -19.25 12.40
CA LYS A 115 9.32 -18.69 12.16
C LYS A 115 9.20 -17.26 11.64
N GLU A 116 10.09 -16.39 12.08
CA GLU A 116 10.21 -15.02 11.58
C GLU A 116 11.70 -14.68 11.46
N THR A 117 12.13 -14.32 10.26
CA THR A 117 13.55 -14.12 9.94
C THR A 117 13.74 -12.84 9.16
N LEU A 118 14.80 -12.11 9.49
CA LEU A 118 15.22 -10.91 8.76
C LEU A 118 16.67 -11.05 8.35
N TYR A 119 16.92 -10.84 7.05
CA TYR A 119 18.25 -10.72 6.49
C TYR A 119 18.52 -9.28 6.10
N ARG A 120 19.77 -8.85 6.29
CA ARG A 120 20.30 -7.56 5.87
C ARG A 120 21.45 -7.78 4.89
N THR A 121 21.45 -7.05 3.79
CA THR A 121 22.45 -7.11 2.73
C THR A 121 22.93 -5.70 2.41
N THR A 122 24.18 -5.42 2.75
CA THR A 122 24.94 -4.28 2.22
C THR A 122 25.83 -4.80 1.09
N ASP A 123 26.89 -5.54 1.45
CA ASP A 123 27.79 -6.22 0.51
C ASP A 123 27.56 -7.74 0.51
N ARG A 124 27.18 -8.28 1.67
CA ARG A 124 26.92 -9.71 1.88
C ARG A 124 25.62 -9.88 2.65
N ARG A 125 24.81 -10.86 2.25
CA ARG A 125 23.57 -11.22 2.95
C ARG A 125 23.90 -11.83 4.30
N ARG A 126 23.41 -11.23 5.38
CA ARG A 126 23.55 -11.71 6.76
C ARG A 126 22.18 -11.88 7.38
N LYS A 127 21.97 -12.98 8.10
CA LYS A 127 20.81 -13.14 8.96
C LYS A 127 21.03 -12.29 10.21
N ILE A 128 20.17 -11.31 10.45
CA ILE A 128 20.27 -10.39 11.60
C ILE A 128 19.24 -10.70 12.69
N LEU A 129 18.16 -11.40 12.33
CA LEU A 129 17.14 -11.83 13.26
C LEU A 129 16.62 -13.20 12.84
N ASP A 130 16.51 -14.13 13.78
CA ASP A 130 15.82 -15.42 13.59
C ASP A 130 15.02 -15.75 14.84
N ARG A 131 13.73 -15.92 14.67
CA ARG A 131 12.78 -16.25 15.73
C ARG A 131 12.06 -17.55 15.38
N LYS A 132 11.88 -18.44 16.37
CA LYS A 132 11.05 -19.65 16.26
C LYS A 132 10.02 -19.67 17.38
N GLY A 133 8.74 -19.62 17.05
CA GLY A 133 7.69 -19.44 18.07
C GLY A 133 7.92 -18.14 18.85
N ASN A 134 8.14 -18.24 20.16
CA ASN A 134 8.44 -17.09 21.03
C ASN A 134 9.91 -17.06 21.50
N GLU A 135 10.82 -17.71 20.76
CA GLU A 135 12.24 -17.79 21.09
C GLU A 135 13.10 -17.08 20.02
N LEU A 136 14.06 -16.26 20.48
CA LEU A 136 15.04 -15.58 19.61
C LEU A 136 16.32 -16.40 19.51
N LEU A 137 16.51 -17.03 18.34
CA LEU A 137 17.65 -17.88 18.06
C LEU A 137 18.86 -17.08 17.56
N VAL A 138 18.61 -16.04 16.76
CA VAL A 138 19.65 -15.15 16.23
C VAL A 138 19.20 -13.71 16.43
N LEU A 139 20.12 -12.90 16.94
CA LEU A 139 20.10 -11.45 16.86
C LEU A 139 21.52 -10.99 16.55
N SER A 140 21.66 -10.01 15.67
CA SER A 140 22.93 -9.31 15.51
C SER A 140 23.16 -8.35 16.69
N SER A 141 24.42 -7.96 16.91
CA SER A 141 24.82 -7.15 18.07
C SER A 141 24.06 -5.83 18.19
N ASP A 142 23.67 -5.24 17.06
CA ASP A 142 22.87 -4.01 16.98
C ASP A 142 21.39 -4.21 17.35
N LEU A 143 20.91 -5.45 17.47
CA LEU A 143 19.53 -5.79 17.83
C LEU A 143 19.40 -6.45 19.22
N GLU A 144 20.50 -6.55 19.99
CA GLU A 144 20.52 -7.30 21.25
C GLU A 144 19.53 -6.76 22.31
N ARG A 145 19.20 -5.46 22.25
CA ARG A 145 18.18 -4.84 23.12
C ARG A 145 16.80 -5.46 22.94
N LEU A 146 16.50 -6.05 21.78
CA LEU A 146 15.22 -6.72 21.51
C LEU A 146 15.00 -7.98 22.38
N ARG A 147 16.06 -8.55 22.99
CA ARG A 147 15.92 -9.71 23.89
C ARG A 147 15.10 -9.44 25.14
N SER A 148 15.00 -8.19 25.57
CA SER A 148 14.19 -7.84 26.75
C SER A 148 12.68 -7.86 26.49
N MET A 149 12.24 -8.03 25.23
CA MET A 149 10.83 -8.09 24.89
C MET A 149 10.21 -9.45 25.25
N ASN A 150 9.02 -9.39 25.86
CA ASN A 150 8.18 -10.57 26.03
C ASN A 150 7.45 -10.88 24.72
N LEU A 151 8.02 -11.79 23.92
CA LEU A 151 7.49 -12.14 22.60
C LEU A 151 6.06 -12.69 22.63
N ARG A 152 5.26 -12.24 21.66
CA ARG A 152 3.87 -12.68 21.49
C ARG A 152 3.75 -13.59 20.28
N LYS A 153 3.07 -14.73 20.45
CA LYS A 153 2.90 -15.74 19.39
C LYS A 153 2.18 -15.22 18.14
N ASN A 154 1.42 -14.13 18.26
CA ASN A 154 0.61 -13.56 17.19
C ASN A 154 1.06 -12.18 16.70
N ALA A 155 2.20 -11.66 17.17
CA ALA A 155 2.69 -10.35 16.74
C ALA A 155 4.11 -10.45 16.17
N SER A 156 4.32 -9.78 15.04
CA SER A 156 5.63 -9.61 14.41
C SER A 156 6.59 -8.91 15.36
N ILE A 157 7.84 -9.35 15.39
CA ILE A 157 8.89 -8.66 16.15
C ILE A 157 9.09 -7.20 15.68
N ILE A 158 8.82 -6.89 14.41
CA ILE A 158 8.92 -5.52 13.87
C ILE A 158 7.85 -4.63 14.51
N SER A 159 6.59 -5.09 14.53
CA SER A 159 5.48 -4.37 15.16
C SER A 159 5.68 -4.23 16.66
N MET A 160 6.21 -5.28 17.32
CA MET A 160 6.57 -5.25 18.74
C MET A 160 7.67 -4.23 19.02
N ALA A 161 8.77 -4.25 18.26
CA ALA A 161 9.89 -3.34 18.46
C ALA A 161 9.43 -1.88 18.43
N HIS A 162 8.61 -1.50 17.43
CA HIS A 162 8.03 -0.16 17.35
C HIS A 162 7.19 0.20 18.58
N GLN A 163 6.31 -0.70 19.02
CA GLN A 163 5.45 -0.43 20.18
C GLN A 163 6.21 -0.32 21.51
N TYR A 164 7.34 -1.02 21.62
CA TYR A 164 8.25 -0.94 22.76
C TYR A 164 9.28 0.20 22.60
N GLU A 165 9.14 1.04 21.57
CA GLU A 165 9.99 2.20 21.29
C GLU A 165 11.47 1.83 21.03
N PHE A 166 11.70 0.65 20.45
CA PHE A 166 12.99 0.24 19.91
C PHE A 166 13.15 0.76 18.48
N ASN A 167 14.13 1.65 18.29
CA ASN A 167 14.41 2.29 16.99
C ASN A 167 15.16 1.38 16.01
N GLU A 168 15.70 0.26 16.50
CA GLU A 168 16.58 -0.64 15.76
C GLU A 168 15.94 -1.25 14.49
N LEU A 169 14.61 -1.37 14.46
CA LEU A 169 13.84 -1.89 13.31
C LEU A 169 12.92 -0.84 12.68
N GLU A 170 13.06 0.43 13.07
CA GLU A 170 12.12 1.49 12.68
C GLU A 170 12.07 1.70 11.17
N GLU A 171 13.21 1.62 10.48
CA GLU A 171 13.25 1.79 9.03
C GLU A 171 12.50 0.68 8.27
N ILE A 172 12.48 -0.53 8.83
CA ILE A 172 11.75 -1.68 8.30
C ILE A 172 10.26 -1.54 8.62
N TYR A 173 9.94 -1.10 9.84
CA TYR A 173 8.56 -0.75 10.22
C TYR A 173 7.98 0.28 9.26
N GLN A 174 8.70 1.38 9.01
CA GLN A 174 8.28 2.44 8.11
C GLN A 174 8.14 1.97 6.66
N PHE A 175 8.98 1.05 6.18
CA PHE A 175 8.80 0.43 4.87
C PHE A 175 7.44 -0.27 4.76
N PHE A 176 7.10 -1.15 5.71
CA PHE A 176 5.82 -1.87 5.70
C PHE A 176 4.62 -0.94 5.96
N ASN A 177 4.80 0.12 6.75
CA ASN A 177 3.76 1.11 7.06
C ASN A 177 3.34 1.94 5.85
N ARG A 178 4.25 2.10 4.88
CA ARG A 178 3.98 2.81 3.62
C ARG A 178 3.30 1.92 2.57
N ILE A 179 2.88 0.71 2.93
CA ILE A 179 2.05 -0.15 2.08
C ILE A 179 0.59 0.18 2.34
N ILE A 180 -0.05 0.91 1.44
CA ILE A 180 -1.47 1.24 1.53
C ILE A 180 -2.26 0.36 0.58
N SER A 181 -3.25 -0.35 1.11
CA SER A 181 -4.08 -1.29 0.37
C SER A 181 -5.56 -1.04 0.59
N ASN A 182 -6.37 -1.17 -0.46
CA ASN A 182 -7.83 -1.27 -0.33
C ASN A 182 -8.32 -2.71 -0.14
N VAL A 183 -7.42 -3.70 -0.12
CA VAL A 183 -7.71 -5.11 0.15
C VAL A 183 -7.20 -5.50 1.53
N GLY A 184 -8.01 -6.25 2.27
CA GLY A 184 -7.61 -6.91 3.52
C GLY A 184 -7.98 -8.39 3.53
N TYR A 185 -7.96 -9.00 4.72
CA TYR A 185 -8.31 -10.41 4.94
C TYR A 185 -9.64 -10.80 4.26
N GLY A 186 -10.68 -9.99 4.46
CA GLY A 186 -12.02 -10.19 3.90
C GLY A 186 -12.15 -9.97 2.39
N GLY A 187 -11.14 -9.44 1.71
CA GLY A 187 -11.23 -9.00 0.31
C GLY A 187 -11.19 -7.48 0.20
N LEU A 188 -11.77 -6.98 -0.88
CA LEU A 188 -11.90 -5.54 -1.15
C LEU A 188 -12.66 -4.86 0.01
N SER A 189 -12.09 -3.78 0.53
CA SER A 189 -12.69 -2.94 1.53
C SER A 189 -13.16 -1.65 0.88
N GLU A 190 -14.48 -1.48 0.78
CA GLU A 190 -15.11 -0.26 0.27
C GLU A 190 -15.19 0.84 1.34
N LYS A 191 -14.20 0.93 2.24
CA LYS A 191 -14.16 2.02 3.21
C LYS A 191 -13.97 3.34 2.47
N VAL A 192 -15.09 4.01 2.21
CA VAL A 192 -15.10 5.33 1.59
C VAL A 192 -14.51 6.32 2.60
N SER A 193 -13.44 7.00 2.22
CA SER A 193 -12.89 8.10 3.00
C SER A 193 -13.99 9.13 3.27
N ASP A 194 -14.15 9.49 4.54
CA ASP A 194 -15.09 10.54 4.93
C ASP A 194 -14.77 11.83 4.16
N LEU A 195 -15.76 12.33 3.42
CA LEU A 195 -15.56 13.46 2.54
C LEU A 195 -15.16 14.72 3.30
N SER A 196 -15.73 14.95 4.49
CA SER A 196 -15.40 16.12 5.29
C SER A 196 -13.96 16.04 5.80
N LYS A 197 -13.50 14.86 6.23
CA LYS A 197 -12.10 14.63 6.59
C LYS A 197 -11.14 14.84 5.42
N VAL A 198 -11.47 14.32 4.24
CA VAL A 198 -10.67 14.53 3.02
C VAL A 198 -10.62 16.01 2.65
N SER A 199 -11.77 16.68 2.67
CA SER A 199 -11.87 18.11 2.34
C SER A 199 -11.08 18.95 3.34
N LYS A 200 -11.16 18.62 4.63
CA LYS A 200 -10.37 19.27 5.68
C LYS A 200 -8.87 19.08 5.45
N LEU A 201 -8.43 17.85 5.17
CA LEU A 201 -7.04 17.54 4.88
C LEU A 201 -6.51 18.40 3.71
N ILE A 202 -7.26 18.45 2.61
CA ILE A 202 -6.93 19.27 1.43
C ILE A 202 -6.95 20.77 1.76
N ALA A 203 -7.89 21.24 2.59
CA ALA A 203 -7.95 22.65 2.97
C ALA A 203 -6.75 23.10 3.84
N THR A 204 -6.19 22.19 4.65
CA THR A 204 -5.10 22.49 5.59
C THR A 204 -3.70 22.25 5.04
N ASP A 205 -3.59 21.54 3.92
CA ASP A 205 -2.32 21.20 3.28
C ASP A 205 -2.24 21.87 1.89
N THR A 206 -1.39 22.88 1.77
CA THR A 206 -1.28 23.69 0.54
C THR A 206 -0.69 22.89 -0.62
N ASP A 207 0.31 22.04 -0.36
CA ASP A 207 0.94 21.17 -1.38
C ASP A 207 -0.07 20.13 -1.88
N LEU A 208 -0.85 19.53 -0.97
CA LEU A 208 -1.93 18.63 -1.36
C LEU A 208 -3.03 19.34 -2.16
N LYS A 209 -3.42 20.55 -1.77
CA LYS A 209 -4.43 21.34 -2.50
C LYS A 209 -3.98 21.66 -3.91
N GLU A 210 -2.74 22.11 -4.07
CA GLU A 210 -2.14 22.40 -5.37
C GLU A 210 -2.08 21.14 -6.24
N PHE A 211 -1.59 20.02 -5.69
CA PHE A 211 -1.59 18.74 -6.38
C PHE A 211 -2.99 18.32 -6.85
N VAL A 212 -4.01 18.44 -5.98
CA VAL A 212 -5.40 18.09 -6.32
C VAL A 212 -5.93 18.95 -7.47
N ASN A 213 -5.68 20.25 -7.43
CA ASN A 213 -6.13 21.18 -8.47
C ASN A 213 -5.43 20.93 -9.80
N ILE A 214 -4.10 20.77 -9.79
CA ILE A 214 -3.31 20.44 -11.00
C ILE A 214 -3.82 19.14 -11.61
N PHE A 215 -4.02 18.10 -10.79
CA PHE A 215 -4.42 16.80 -11.30
C PHE A 215 -5.84 16.81 -11.88
N ILE A 216 -6.81 17.39 -11.17
CA ILE A 216 -8.21 17.44 -11.62
C ILE A 216 -8.37 18.26 -12.91
N ALA A 217 -7.67 19.40 -13.01
CA ALA A 217 -7.70 20.25 -14.20
C ALA A 217 -7.12 19.55 -15.44
N ASN A 218 -6.08 18.73 -15.25
CA ASN A 218 -5.44 17.99 -16.35
C ASN A 218 -6.20 16.73 -16.78
N CYS A 219 -7.13 16.21 -15.96
CA CYS A 219 -7.84 14.96 -16.24
C CYS A 219 -9.08 15.10 -17.14
N ASP A 220 -9.25 16.22 -17.84
CA ASP A 220 -10.41 16.50 -18.72
C ASP A 220 -11.77 16.21 -18.07
N THR A 221 -11.90 16.58 -16.79
CA THR A 221 -13.14 16.37 -16.01
C THR A 221 -14.17 17.47 -16.23
N GLY A 222 -13.83 18.51 -17.01
CA GLY A 222 -14.57 19.79 -17.08
C GLY A 222 -14.35 20.70 -15.86
N VAL A 223 -13.72 20.19 -14.79
CA VAL A 223 -13.40 20.95 -13.58
C VAL A 223 -12.06 21.66 -13.76
N SER A 224 -12.08 22.98 -13.63
CA SER A 224 -10.90 23.85 -13.66
C SER A 224 -10.22 23.98 -12.30
N GLU A 225 -10.99 23.90 -11.21
CA GLU A 225 -10.51 24.12 -9.85
C GLU A 225 -11.44 23.46 -8.82
N VAL A 226 -10.89 23.03 -7.68
CA VAL A 226 -11.65 22.60 -6.51
C VAL A 226 -11.39 23.55 -5.34
N GLU A 227 -12.44 24.25 -4.94
CA GLU A 227 -12.46 25.05 -3.73
C GLU A 227 -12.94 24.21 -2.54
N ILE A 228 -12.28 24.33 -1.39
CA ILE A 228 -12.81 23.78 -0.15
C ILE A 228 -13.51 24.90 0.64
N ARG A 229 -14.80 24.68 0.93
CA ARG A 229 -15.59 25.58 1.76
C ARG A 229 -15.90 24.91 3.10
N LYS A 230 -16.30 25.74 4.08
CA LYS A 230 -16.69 25.30 5.42
C LYS A 230 -18.13 25.73 5.72
N ARG A 231 -18.85 24.91 6.48
CA ARG A 231 -20.13 25.24 7.10
C ARG A 231 -20.17 24.70 8.52
N ILE A 232 -21.09 25.21 9.33
CA ILE A 232 -21.38 24.63 10.65
C ILE A 232 -22.56 23.67 10.49
N SER A 233 -22.41 22.42 10.93
CA SER A 233 -23.48 21.42 10.93
C SER A 233 -24.53 21.74 11.98
N GLU A 234 -25.68 21.07 11.93
CA GLU A 234 -26.73 21.20 12.96
C GLU A 234 -26.21 20.89 14.38
N ASP A 235 -25.27 19.94 14.49
CA ASP A 235 -24.60 19.57 15.75
C ASP A 235 -23.53 20.57 16.22
N GLY A 236 -23.36 21.72 15.54
CA GLY A 236 -22.37 22.75 15.88
C GLY A 236 -20.93 22.44 15.46
N ASN A 237 -20.69 21.37 14.69
CA ASN A 237 -19.36 20.99 14.24
C ASN A 237 -18.98 21.67 12.91
N GLU A 238 -17.69 21.96 12.73
CA GLU A 238 -17.18 22.41 11.43
C GLU A 238 -17.17 21.27 10.42
N GLU A 239 -17.83 21.47 9.28
CA GLU A 239 -17.86 20.55 8.15
C GLU A 239 -17.22 21.19 6.93
N PHE A 240 -16.20 20.52 6.38
CA PHE A 240 -15.52 20.94 5.16
C PHE A 240 -16.12 20.19 3.97
N TYR A 241 -16.27 20.85 2.83
CA TYR A 241 -16.82 20.23 1.62
C TYR A 241 -16.23 20.85 0.35
N PRO A 242 -16.11 20.07 -0.74
CA PRO A 242 -15.59 20.57 -2.00
C PRO A 242 -16.69 21.26 -2.81
N VAL A 243 -16.28 22.31 -3.51
CA VAL A 243 -17.01 23.00 -4.57
C VAL A 243 -16.17 22.93 -5.83
N PHE A 244 -16.72 22.31 -6.88
CA PHE A 244 -16.05 22.09 -8.16
C PHE A 244 -16.36 23.27 -9.08
N ILE A 245 -15.34 23.92 -9.60
CA ILE A 245 -15.47 25.08 -10.48
C ILE A 245 -15.30 24.61 -11.93
N HIS A 246 -16.37 24.70 -12.70
CA HIS A 246 -16.38 24.40 -14.13
C HIS A 246 -16.21 25.68 -14.93
N GLU A 247 -15.53 25.63 -16.06
CA GLU A 247 -15.42 26.78 -16.97
C GLU A 247 -16.14 26.49 -18.29
N SER A 248 -17.10 27.34 -18.66
CA SER A 248 -17.82 27.29 -19.92
C SER A 248 -17.97 28.70 -20.47
N ASP A 249 -17.66 28.90 -21.75
CA ASP A 249 -17.75 30.20 -22.43
C ASP A 249 -17.04 31.35 -21.67
N GLY A 250 -15.89 31.05 -21.04
CA GLY A 250 -15.11 31.99 -20.23
C GLY A 250 -15.76 32.39 -18.90
N LYS A 251 -16.82 31.69 -18.46
CA LYS A 251 -17.49 31.89 -17.17
C LYS A 251 -17.24 30.72 -16.24
N LYS A 252 -16.95 31.03 -14.98
CA LYS A 252 -16.81 30.05 -13.90
C LYS A 252 -18.18 29.72 -13.29
N HIS A 253 -18.46 28.42 -13.18
CA HIS A 253 -19.68 27.87 -12.62
C HIS A 253 -19.34 26.98 -11.43
N ALA A 254 -19.80 27.37 -10.23
CA ALA A 254 -19.59 26.60 -9.03
C ALA A 254 -20.65 25.51 -8.88
N VAL A 255 -20.20 24.27 -8.78
CA VAL A 255 -21.03 23.07 -8.72
C VAL A 255 -20.72 22.35 -7.41
N THR A 256 -21.75 21.98 -6.66
CA THR A 256 -21.56 21.21 -5.43
C THR A 256 -21.39 19.73 -5.75
N ARG A 257 -20.92 18.96 -4.76
CA ARG A 257 -20.82 17.49 -4.89
C ARG A 257 -22.14 16.83 -5.31
N VAL A 258 -23.32 17.40 -5.07
CA VAL A 258 -24.58 16.72 -5.43
C VAL A 258 -24.66 16.49 -6.93
N THR A 259 -24.30 17.51 -7.70
CA THR A 259 -24.45 17.57 -9.16
C THR A 259 -23.20 17.15 -9.94
N GLU A 260 -22.07 16.97 -9.25
CA GLU A 260 -20.82 16.53 -9.87
C GLU A 260 -20.88 15.06 -10.35
N SER A 261 -19.99 14.64 -11.26
CA SER A 261 -19.93 13.24 -11.71
C SER A 261 -19.46 12.29 -10.60
N SER A 262 -19.84 11.01 -10.66
CA SER A 262 -19.34 10.00 -9.71
C SER A 262 -17.83 9.78 -9.84
N GLY A 263 -17.28 9.85 -11.06
CA GLY A 263 -15.85 9.72 -11.33
C GLY A 263 -15.02 10.82 -10.68
N THR A 264 -15.41 12.08 -10.87
CA THR A 264 -14.73 13.24 -10.24
C THR A 264 -14.78 13.15 -8.71
N LYS A 265 -15.92 12.73 -8.13
CA LYS A 265 -16.05 12.55 -6.67
C LYS A 265 -15.12 11.46 -6.13
N THR A 266 -15.03 10.34 -6.84
CA THR A 266 -14.13 9.23 -6.47
C THR A 266 -12.68 9.68 -6.59
N LEU A 267 -12.32 10.33 -7.69
CA LEU A 267 -10.98 10.86 -7.91
C LEU A 267 -10.57 11.82 -6.79
N PHE A 268 -11.38 12.84 -6.49
CA PHE A 268 -11.12 13.80 -5.42
C PHE A 268 -10.87 13.12 -4.06
N ARG A 269 -11.62 12.06 -3.74
CA ARG A 269 -11.47 11.33 -2.47
C ARG A 269 -10.19 10.50 -2.40
N GLU A 270 -9.69 10.02 -3.53
CA GLU A 270 -8.53 9.14 -3.60
C GLU A 270 -7.21 9.89 -3.77
N LEU A 271 -7.21 11.09 -4.38
CA LEU A 271 -5.98 11.86 -4.64
C LEU A 271 -5.06 12.08 -3.42
N PRO A 272 -5.56 12.33 -2.19
CA PRO A 272 -4.69 12.40 -1.02
C PRO A 272 -3.88 11.13 -0.77
N ARG A 273 -4.44 9.95 -1.10
CA ARG A 273 -3.73 8.67 -0.98
C ARG A 273 -2.60 8.56 -1.99
N TYR A 274 -2.83 8.98 -3.25
CA TYR A 274 -1.80 9.02 -4.28
C TYR A 274 -0.66 9.96 -3.85
N LYS A 275 -1.00 11.19 -3.45
CA LYS A 275 -0.02 12.19 -3.00
C LYS A 275 0.81 11.69 -1.83
N PHE A 276 0.17 11.07 -0.82
CA PHE A 276 0.90 10.50 0.32
C PHE A 276 1.90 9.42 -0.12
N ILE A 277 1.50 8.51 -1.00
CA ILE A 277 2.37 7.43 -1.49
C ILE A 277 3.54 7.99 -2.30
N LEU A 278 3.29 8.95 -3.18
CA LEU A 278 4.32 9.64 -3.97
C LEU A 278 5.33 10.36 -3.07
N ASN A 279 4.85 11.11 -2.07
CA ASN A 279 5.69 11.87 -1.14
C ASN A 279 6.52 10.96 -0.21
N THR A 280 6.09 9.72 0.03
CA THR A 280 6.77 8.80 0.96
C THR A 280 7.59 7.70 0.28
N GLY A 281 7.52 7.58 -1.05
CA GLY A 281 8.10 6.45 -1.78
C GLY A 281 7.45 5.11 -1.40
N GLY A 282 6.16 5.15 -1.08
CA GLY A 282 5.40 4.01 -0.58
C GLY A 282 4.93 3.04 -1.67
N ILE A 283 4.03 2.14 -1.30
CA ILE A 283 3.41 1.17 -2.21
C ILE A 283 1.91 1.31 -2.14
N LEU A 284 1.29 1.68 -3.26
CA LEU A 284 -0.15 1.70 -3.41
C LEU A 284 -0.61 0.36 -3.99
N VAL A 285 -1.58 -0.29 -3.34
CA VAL A 285 -2.11 -1.60 -3.72
C VAL A 285 -3.62 -1.50 -3.89
N LEU A 286 -4.10 -1.54 -5.13
CA LEU A 286 -5.53 -1.35 -5.43
C LEU A 286 -6.11 -2.53 -6.22
N ASP A 287 -7.08 -3.22 -5.62
CA ASP A 287 -8.02 -4.06 -6.38
C ASP A 287 -9.14 -3.19 -6.96
N GLU A 288 -9.65 -3.59 -8.12
CA GLU A 288 -10.68 -2.87 -8.88
C GLU A 288 -10.37 -1.36 -9.00
N PHE A 289 -9.12 -1.02 -9.33
CA PHE A 289 -8.61 0.37 -9.42
C PHE A 289 -9.43 1.26 -10.37
N ASP A 290 -9.95 0.68 -11.44
CA ASP A 290 -10.76 1.34 -12.46
C ASP A 290 -12.23 1.54 -12.04
N ARG A 291 -12.64 0.97 -10.90
CA ARG A 291 -14.03 0.99 -10.47
C ARG A 291 -14.49 2.40 -10.13
N HIS A 292 -15.53 2.84 -10.83
CA HIS A 292 -16.12 4.19 -10.75
C HIS A 292 -15.25 5.33 -11.28
N LEU A 293 -14.07 5.06 -11.87
CA LEU A 293 -13.30 6.05 -12.60
C LEU A 293 -13.62 5.97 -14.10
N HIS A 294 -13.62 7.13 -14.78
CA HIS A 294 -13.73 7.10 -16.23
C HIS A 294 -12.41 6.58 -16.82
N PRO A 295 -12.44 5.70 -17.85
CA PRO A 295 -11.23 5.16 -18.47
C PRO A 295 -10.16 6.18 -18.91
N HIS A 296 -10.53 7.44 -19.17
CA HIS A 296 -9.58 8.48 -19.58
C HIS A 296 -8.71 8.96 -18.42
N ILE A 297 -9.12 8.75 -17.16
CA ILE A 297 -8.38 9.16 -15.95
C ILE A 297 -7.24 8.18 -15.66
N LEU A 298 -7.39 6.91 -16.05
CA LEU A 298 -6.44 5.85 -15.70
C LEU A 298 -5.02 6.15 -16.21
N PRO A 299 -4.78 6.58 -17.47
CA PRO A 299 -3.46 6.96 -17.92
C PRO A 299 -2.81 8.06 -17.07
N PHE A 300 -3.54 9.09 -16.67
CA PHE A 300 -3.02 10.16 -15.81
C PHE A 300 -2.60 9.65 -14.42
N LEU A 301 -3.39 8.75 -13.83
CA LEU A 301 -3.05 8.13 -12.54
C LEU A 301 -1.82 7.23 -12.64
N LEU A 302 -1.62 6.54 -13.77
CA LEU A 302 -0.40 5.74 -14.02
C LEU A 302 0.81 6.65 -14.24
N GLU A 303 0.63 7.76 -14.94
CA GLU A 303 1.71 8.71 -15.24
C GLU A 303 2.30 9.34 -13.97
N LEU A 304 1.52 9.47 -12.90
CA LEU A 304 2.02 9.87 -11.58
C LEU A 304 3.18 9.00 -11.07
N PHE A 305 3.19 7.71 -11.41
CA PHE A 305 4.22 6.76 -10.98
C PHE A 305 5.35 6.58 -12.01
N GLU A 306 5.08 6.91 -13.27
CA GLU A 306 6.03 6.72 -14.38
C GLU A 306 6.83 7.99 -14.73
N ASN A 307 6.36 9.16 -14.30
CA ASN A 307 7.03 10.43 -14.53
C ASN A 307 7.91 10.80 -13.31
N PRO A 308 9.23 10.96 -13.48
CA PRO A 308 10.16 11.34 -12.40
C PRO A 308 9.89 12.71 -11.77
N GLU A 309 9.19 13.62 -12.45
CA GLU A 309 8.78 14.91 -11.89
C GLU A 309 7.72 14.75 -10.80
N PHE A 310 6.85 13.76 -10.93
CA PHE A 310 5.84 13.41 -9.93
C PHE A 310 6.35 12.35 -8.94
N ASN A 311 7.06 11.32 -9.41
CA ASN A 311 7.50 10.18 -8.62
C ASN A 311 8.96 10.29 -8.12
N ILE A 312 9.30 11.41 -7.48
CA ILE A 312 10.66 11.70 -7.01
C ILE A 312 11.21 10.68 -6.00
N HIS A 313 10.33 9.97 -5.29
CA HIS A 313 10.70 9.00 -4.23
C HIS A 313 10.56 7.54 -4.65
N ASN A 314 10.37 7.25 -5.95
CA ASN A 314 10.23 5.88 -6.47
C ASN A 314 9.12 5.08 -5.78
N ALA A 315 7.98 5.74 -5.55
CA ALA A 315 6.76 5.08 -5.12
C ALA A 315 6.34 4.02 -6.15
N GLN A 316 5.68 2.98 -5.67
CA GLN A 316 5.25 1.85 -6.48
C GLN A 316 3.74 1.69 -6.47
N PHE A 317 3.20 1.21 -7.57
CA PHE A 317 1.78 0.99 -7.74
C PHE A 317 1.49 -0.43 -8.24
N ILE A 318 0.69 -1.17 -7.50
CA ILE A 318 0.18 -2.49 -7.88
C ILE A 318 -1.32 -2.41 -8.02
N PHE A 319 -1.84 -2.83 -9.15
CA PHE A 319 -3.28 -2.87 -9.34
C PHE A 319 -3.76 -4.07 -10.17
N LEU A 320 -5.04 -4.37 -10.02
CA LEU A 320 -5.72 -5.44 -10.75
C LEU A 320 -6.61 -4.84 -11.84
N LEU A 321 -6.61 -5.47 -13.01
CA LEU A 321 -7.60 -5.24 -14.06
C LEU A 321 -8.36 -6.53 -14.36
N MET A 322 -9.67 -6.39 -14.55
CA MET A 322 -10.51 -7.49 -15.00
C MET A 322 -10.47 -7.60 -16.53
N MET A 323 -10.39 -8.81 -17.07
CA MET A 323 -10.71 -8.99 -18.49
C MET A 323 -12.22 -8.96 -18.65
N GLN A 324 -12.77 -7.93 -19.29
CA GLN A 324 -14.09 -8.04 -19.88
C GLN A 324 -13.98 -9.00 -21.07
N LYS A 325 -14.81 -10.04 -21.09
CA LYS A 325 -15.01 -10.83 -22.31
C LYS A 325 -15.75 -9.90 -23.27
N PHE A 326 -15.08 -9.54 -24.37
CA PHE A 326 -15.73 -8.90 -25.51
C PHE A 326 -16.59 -9.92 -26.25
#